data_AF-A0A2N4Z1D5-F1
#
_entry.id   AF-A0A2N4Z1D5-F1
#
_cell.length_a   1.000
_cell.length_b   1.000
_cell.length_c   1.000
_cell.angle_alpha   90.00
_cell.angle_beta   90.00
_cell.angle_gamma   90.00
#
_symmetry.space_group_name_H-M   'P 1'
#
loop_
_entity.id
_entity.type
_entity.pdbx_description
1 polymer ?
#
loop_
_entity_poly.entity_id
_entity_poly.type
_entity_poly.pdbx_seq_one_letter_code
_entity_poly.pdbx_strand_id
1 'polypeptide(L)' 'ITKAVELLDQKPPAKSWETRDLANFANKDKYARISKNASGRKVRFEFNRMSTELMAEIEAFITDKLSSEK' A
#
# COMPACT_ATOMS: atom_id res chain seq x y z
N ILE A 1 -25.38 26.89 -25.02
CA ILE A 1 -24.77 27.33 -23.75
C ILE A 1 -24.75 26.13 -22.79
N THR A 2 -24.09 25.03 -23.18
CA THR A 2 -24.38 23.72 -22.53
C THR A 2 -23.13 22.92 -22.18
N LYS A 3 -21.99 23.13 -22.87
CA LYS A 3 -20.75 22.39 -22.61
C LYS A 3 -20.02 22.76 -21.31
N ALA A 4 -20.22 23.97 -20.79
CA ALA A 4 -19.49 24.44 -19.61
C ALA A 4 -20.01 23.83 -18.30
N VAL A 5 -21.27 23.39 -18.26
CA VAL A 5 -21.91 22.85 -17.05
C VAL A 5 -21.50 21.40 -16.80
N GLU A 6 -21.28 20.59 -17.86
CA GLU A 6 -20.87 19.17 -17.75
C GLU A 6 -19.44 18.96 -17.20
N LEU A 7 -18.57 19.99 -17.28
CA LEU A 7 -17.19 19.91 -16.77
C LEU A 7 -17.10 20.10 -15.25
N LEU A 8 -18.11 20.69 -14.61
CA LEU A 8 -18.11 20.99 -13.16
C LEU A 8 -18.61 19.82 -12.31
N ASP A 9 -19.25 18.81 -12.92
CA ASP A 9 -19.81 17.64 -12.23
C ASP A 9 -18.85 16.43 -12.21
N GLN A 10 -17.62 16.62 -12.70
CA GLN A 10 -16.58 15.61 -12.61
C GLN A 10 -16.01 15.60 -11.20
N LYS A 11 -16.55 14.71 -10.35
CA LYS A 11 -15.96 14.38 -9.04
C LYS A 11 -14.45 14.15 -9.25
N PRO A 12 -13.57 14.87 -8.52
CA PRO A 12 -12.14 14.68 -8.67
C PRO A 12 -11.82 13.20 -8.45
N PRO A 13 -10.95 12.59 -9.26
CA PRO A 13 -10.63 11.18 -9.14
C PRO A 13 -10.26 10.91 -7.69
N ALA A 14 -10.94 9.96 -7.06
CA ALA A 14 -10.68 9.59 -5.68
C ALA A 14 -9.18 9.31 -5.58
N LYS A 15 -8.47 10.04 -4.71
CA LYS A 15 -7.02 9.87 -4.51
C LYS A 15 -6.74 8.37 -4.36
N SER A 16 -5.98 7.84 -5.31
CA SER A 16 -5.63 6.43 -5.35
C SER A 16 -4.65 6.08 -4.23
N TRP A 17 -4.39 4.80 -4.04
CA TRP A 17 -3.34 4.35 -3.13
C TRP A 17 -1.97 4.75 -3.68
N GLU A 18 -1.15 5.39 -2.86
CA GLU A 18 0.26 5.64 -3.17
C GLU A 18 1.07 4.40 -2.80
N THR A 19 1.67 3.75 -3.79
CA THR A 19 2.44 2.50 -3.59
C THR A 19 3.90 2.74 -3.88
N ARG A 20 4.78 2.30 -2.98
CA ARG A 20 6.23 2.28 -3.16
C ARG A 20 6.80 0.91 -2.86
N ASP A 21 7.84 0.53 -3.59
CA ASP A 21 8.55 -0.72 -3.33
C ASP A 21 9.47 -0.56 -2.11
N LEU A 22 9.54 -1.62 -1.30
CA LEU A 22 10.43 -1.73 -0.15
C LEU A 22 11.78 -2.35 -0.53
N ALA A 23 11.78 -3.19 -1.56
CA ALA A 23 12.97 -3.85 -2.08
C ALA A 23 12.80 -4.14 -3.57
N ASN A 24 13.91 -4.03 -4.32
CA ASN A 24 13.97 -4.39 -5.72
C ASN A 24 14.44 -5.85 -5.85
N PHE A 25 13.73 -6.64 -6.64
CA PHE A 25 14.09 -8.02 -6.93
C PHE A 25 14.32 -8.20 -8.42
N ALA A 26 15.24 -9.09 -8.79
CA ALA A 26 15.45 -9.45 -10.19
C ALA A 26 14.24 -10.18 -10.80
N ASN A 27 13.49 -10.92 -9.98
CA ASN A 27 12.26 -11.59 -10.41
C ASN A 27 11.08 -10.63 -10.32
N LYS A 28 10.46 -10.31 -11.46
CA LYS A 28 9.29 -9.41 -11.56
C LYS A 28 8.09 -9.82 -10.70
N ASP A 29 7.95 -11.13 -10.44
CA ASP A 29 6.84 -11.66 -9.65
C ASP A 29 7.17 -11.65 -8.15
N LYS A 30 8.43 -11.41 -7.76
CA LYS A 30 8.82 -11.28 -6.36
C LYS A 30 8.82 -9.80 -6.01
N TYR A 31 7.97 -9.41 -5.06
CA TYR A 31 7.88 -8.01 -4.63
C TYR A 31 7.61 -7.90 -3.14
N ALA A 32 8.01 -6.77 -2.59
CA ALA A 32 7.67 -6.29 -1.27
C ALA A 32 7.38 -4.80 -1.39
N ARG A 33 6.16 -4.38 -1.08
CA ARG A 33 5.70 -2.99 -1.29
C ARG A 33 4.83 -2.52 -0.16
N ILE A 34 4.76 -1.20 -0.01
CA ILE A 34 3.89 -0.54 0.95
C ILE A 34 2.98 0.43 0.21
N SER A 35 1.69 0.35 0.51
CA SER A 35 0.66 1.20 -0.05
C SER A 35 0.02 2.03 1.05
N LYS A 36 -0.13 3.33 0.82
CA LYS A 36 -0.86 4.26 1.69
C LYS A 36 -2.10 4.76 0.99
N ASN A 37 -3.23 4.78 1.68
CA ASN A 37 -4.46 5.32 1.10
C ASN A 37 -4.42 6.85 1.06
N ALA A 38 -5.35 7.46 0.33
CA ALA A 38 -5.49 8.91 0.20
C ALA A 38 -5.42 9.70 1.51
N SER A 39 -5.97 9.14 2.60
CA SER A 39 -6.04 9.82 3.90
C SER A 39 -4.78 9.61 4.74
N GLY A 40 -3.83 8.78 4.30
CA GLY A 40 -2.65 8.37 5.06
C GLY A 40 -2.94 7.54 6.31
N ARG A 41 -4.22 7.24 6.59
CA ARG A 41 -4.66 6.54 7.80
C ARG A 41 -4.61 5.03 7.66
N LYS A 42 -4.62 4.53 6.42
CA LYS A 42 -4.50 3.10 6.13
C LYS A 42 -3.19 2.85 5.42
N VAL A 43 -2.45 1.89 5.95
CA VAL A 43 -1.20 1.38 5.39
C VAL A 43 -1.39 -0.11 5.12
N ARG A 44 -0.88 -0.58 3.99
CA ARG A 44 -0.84 -2.00 3.64
C ARG A 44 0.58 -2.38 3.26
N PHE A 45 1.05 -3.49 3.81
CA PHE A 45 2.24 -4.19 3.34
C PHE A 45 1.80 -5.33 2.42
N GLU A 46 2.40 -5.44 1.24
CA GLU A 46 2.13 -6.51 0.30
C GLU A 46 3.43 -7.21 -0.08
N PHE A 47 3.43 -8.54 0.03
CA PHE A 47 4.56 -9.40 -0.28
C PHE A 47 4.11 -10.48 -1.26
N ASN A 48 4.97 -10.85 -2.20
CA ASN A 48 4.72 -11.97 -3.11
C ASN A 48 5.96 -12.82 -3.31
N ARG A 49 5.77 -14.15 -3.37
CA ARG A 49 6.85 -15.15 -3.48
C ARG A 49 7.93 -14.99 -2.41
N MET A 50 7.48 -14.84 -1.16
CA MET A 50 8.32 -14.94 0.04
C MET A 50 8.17 -16.31 0.67
N SER A 51 9.21 -16.79 1.37
CA SER A 51 9.10 -18.05 2.10
C SER A 51 8.21 -17.90 3.32
N THR A 52 7.64 -19.01 3.77
CA THR A 52 6.78 -19.08 4.95
C THR A 52 7.52 -18.65 6.22
N GLU A 53 8.79 -19.01 6.33
CA GLU A 53 9.65 -18.68 7.48
C GLU A 53 9.87 -17.17 7.56
N LEU A 54 10.20 -16.53 6.43
CA LEU A 54 10.41 -15.09 6.37
C LEU A 54 9.12 -14.32 6.71
N MET A 55 7.96 -14.80 6.24
CA MET A 55 6.68 -14.17 6.58
C MET A 55 6.37 -14.29 8.07
N ALA A 56 6.65 -15.45 8.69
CA ALA A 56 6.48 -15.62 10.12
C ALA A 56 7.40 -14.70 10.95
N GLU A 57 8.64 -14.50 10.52
CA GLU A 57 9.56 -13.54 11.14
C GLU A 57 9.04 -12.10 11.07
N ILE A 58 8.51 -11.69 9.91
CA ILE A 58 7.92 -10.35 9.71
C ILE A 58 6.69 -10.18 10.63
N GLU A 59 5.82 -11.17 10.72
CA GLU A 59 4.63 -11.14 11.58
C GLU A 59 5.00 -11.04 13.06
N ALA A 60 5.98 -11.84 13.51
CA ALA A 60 6.49 -11.79 14.87
C ALA A 60 7.09 -10.41 15.18
N PHE A 61 7.89 -9.86 14.27
CA PHE A 61 8.48 -8.52 14.42
C PHE A 61 7.41 -7.42 14.52
N ILE A 62 6.40 -7.43 13.64
CA ILE A 62 5.32 -6.44 13.68
C ILE A 62 4.56 -6.54 15.01
N THR A 63 4.25 -7.77 15.44
CA THR A 63 3.53 -8.01 16.69
C THR A 63 4.32 -7.51 17.90
N ASP A 64 5.62 -7.81 17.96
CA ASP A 64 6.53 -7.34 19.01
C ASP A 64 6.56 -5.79 19.06
N LYS A 65 6.81 -5.13 17.92
CA LYS A 65 6.88 -3.66 17.86
C LYS A 65 5.58 -3.00 18.26
N LEU A 66 4.43 -3.48 17.77
CA LEU A 66 3.14 -2.88 18.11
C LEU A 66 2.71 -3.21 19.55
N SER A 67 3.20 -4.30 20.14
CA SER A 67 2.94 -4.58 21.56
C SER A 67 3.60 -3.55 22.48
N SER A 68 4.72 -2.97 22.05
CA SER A 68 5.44 -1.92 22.79
C SER A 68 4.87 -0.51 22.62
N GLU A 69 3.98 -0.30 21.64
CA GLU A 69 3.26 0.97 21.42
C GLU A 69 1.97 1.09 22.26
N LYS A 70 1.68 0.11 23.12
CA LYS A 70 0.52 0.11 24.01
C LYS A 70 0.65 1.05 25.20
#